data_AF-A0A820S1K3-F1
#
_entry.id   AF-A0A820S1K3-F1
#
_cell.length_a   1.000
_cell.length_b   1.000
_cell.length_c   1.000
_cell.angle_alpha   90.00
_cell.angle_beta   90.00
_cell.angle_gamma   90.00
#
_symmetry.space_group_name_H-M   'P 1'
#
loop_
_entity.id
_entity.type
_entity.pdbx_description
1 polymer ?
#
loop_
_entity_poly.entity_id
_entity_poly.type
_entity_poly.pdbx_seq_one_letter_code
_entity_poly.pdbx_strand_id
1 'polypeptide(L)' 'MVSTYVDITASRYPIELWNVNDALLKNLPRTNNHVEGYNGRLGSLFPVRPHLYRLIERLRDEQVYQHLLAEQATVHTKK' A
#
# COMPACT_ATOMS: atom_id res chain seq x y z
N MET A 1 26.21 11.21 23.46
CA MET A 1 25.13 11.71 22.58
C MET A 1 24.85 10.64 21.55
N VAL A 2 23.67 10.02 21.60
CA VAL A 2 23.24 9.08 20.53
C VAL A 2 22.80 9.95 19.36
N SER A 3 23.52 9.87 18.24
CA SER A 3 23.12 10.53 17.01
C SER A 3 21.78 9.95 16.57
N THR A 4 20.74 10.77 16.49
CA THR A 4 19.42 10.40 15.96
C THR A 4 19.36 10.46 14.44
N TYR A 5 20.49 10.73 13.78
CA TYR A 5 20.56 10.72 12.32
C TYR A 5 20.46 9.27 11.83
N VAL A 6 19.29 8.96 11.29
CA VAL A 6 19.03 7.74 10.53
C VAL A 6 19.95 7.81 9.30
N ASP A 7 20.89 6.87 9.20
CA ASP A 7 21.74 6.72 8.02
C ASP A 7 20.84 6.67 6.77
N ILE A 8 21.24 7.31 5.68
CA ILE A 8 20.51 7.26 4.40
C ILE A 8 20.29 5.81 3.97
N THR A 9 21.19 4.90 4.38
CA THR A 9 21.08 3.45 4.15
C THR A 9 20.05 2.74 5.05
N ALA A 10 19.61 3.36 6.15
CA ALA A 10 18.66 2.78 7.10
C ALA A 10 17.20 2.93 6.69
N SER A 11 16.91 3.74 5.66
CA SER A 11 15.57 3.84 5.11
C SER A 11 15.21 2.57 4.33
N ARG A 12 14.10 1.92 4.71
CA ARG A 12 13.58 0.73 4.00
C ARG A 12 13.23 1.02 2.53
N TYR A 13 12.96 2.28 2.19
CA TYR A 13 12.55 2.71 0.85
C TYR A 13 13.29 3.98 0.43
N PRO A 14 13.54 4.21 -0.87
CA PRO A 14 14.11 5.46 -1.36
C PRO A 14 13.35 6.70 -0.85
N ILE A 15 14.10 7.74 -0.46
CA ILE A 15 13.54 8.95 0.18
C ILE A 15 12.63 9.71 -0.80
N GLU A 16 12.83 9.55 -2.11
CA GLU A 16 12.05 10.13 -3.20
C GLU A 16 10.61 9.59 -3.26
N LEU A 17 10.39 8.39 -2.71
CA LEU A 17 9.07 7.77 -2.62
C LEU A 17 8.29 8.22 -1.39
N TRP A 18 8.93 8.93 -0.46
CA TRP A 18 8.25 9.41 0.74
C TRP A 18 7.16 10.41 0.35
N ASN A 19 5.99 10.26 0.96
CA ASN A 19 4.84 11.13 0.72
C ASN A 19 5.12 12.63 0.95
N VAL A 20 6.08 12.96 1.82
CA VAL A 20 6.46 14.34 2.16
C VAL A 20 7.69 14.85 1.40
N ASN A 21 8.35 14.04 0.57
CA ASN A 21 9.63 14.38 -0.05
C ASN A 21 9.57 15.72 -0.80
N ASP A 22 8.66 15.82 -1.78
CA ASP A 22 8.47 17.01 -2.59
C ASP A 22 8.13 18.24 -1.74
N ALA A 23 7.26 18.06 -0.74
CA ALA A 23 6.82 19.15 0.13
C ALA A 23 7.96 19.66 1.00
N LEU A 24 8.84 18.77 1.46
CA LEU A 24 10.00 19.12 2.26
C LEU A 24 11.06 19.85 1.44
N LEU A 25 11.36 19.37 0.23
CA LEU A 25 12.33 20.03 -0.68
C LEU A 25 11.86 21.41 -1.15
N LYS A 26 10.55 21.59 -1.32
CA LYS A 26 9.95 22.82 -1.86
C LYS A 26 9.39 23.75 -0.79
N ASN A 27 9.58 23.45 0.50
CA ASN A 27 8.97 24.18 1.63
C ASN A 27 7.45 24.39 1.49
N LEU A 28 6.74 23.38 0.99
CA LEU A 28 5.29 23.41 0.83
C LEU A 28 4.58 22.96 2.12
N PRO A 29 3.31 23.36 2.31
CA PRO A 29 2.47 22.84 3.39
C PRO A 29 2.41 21.30 3.36
N ARG A 30 2.43 20.70 4.55
CA ARG A 30 2.38 19.24 4.75
C ARG A 30 1.08 18.88 5.47
N THR A 31 0.42 17.81 5.02
CA THR A 31 -0.66 17.21 5.83
C THR A 31 -0.06 16.59 7.09
N ASN A 32 -0.71 16.76 8.24
CA ASN A 32 -0.39 16.03 9.47
C ASN A 32 -0.95 14.60 9.43
N ASN A 33 -1.82 14.30 8.47
CA ASN A 33 -2.37 12.98 8.25
C ASN A 33 -1.45 12.17 7.32
N HIS A 34 -0.54 11.40 7.94
CA HIS A 34 0.40 10.55 7.23
C HIS A 34 -0.29 9.52 6.30
N VAL A 35 -1.49 9.03 6.64
CA VAL A 35 -2.25 8.06 5.83
C VAL A 35 -2.76 8.70 4.55
N GLU A 36 -3.33 9.90 4.66
CA GLU A 36 -3.80 10.67 3.50
C GLU A 36 -2.64 10.99 2.56
N GLY A 37 -1.52 11.47 3.10
CA GLY A 37 -0.32 11.75 2.32
C GLY A 37 0.22 10.51 1.61
N TYR A 38 0.26 9.37 2.31
CA TYR A 38 0.69 8.09 1.71
C TYR A 38 -0.23 7.67 0.57
N ASN A 39 -1.54 7.61 0.78
CA ASN A 39 -2.49 7.17 -0.24
C ASN A 39 -2.50 8.13 -1.45
N GLY A 40 -2.39 9.44 -1.22
CA GLY A 40 -2.29 10.43 -2.28
C GLY A 40 -1.05 10.26 -3.14
N ARG A 41 0.14 10.12 -2.52
CA ARG A 41 1.40 9.87 -3.24
C ARG A 41 1.38 8.53 -3.96
N LEU A 42 0.87 7.48 -3.31
CA LEU A 42 0.75 6.17 -3.92
C LEU A 42 -0.15 6.23 -5.15
N GLY A 43 -1.30 6.91 -5.05
CA GLY A 43 -2.21 7.11 -6.18
C GLY A 43 -1.57 7.85 -7.35
N SER A 44 -0.74 8.88 -7.09
CA SER A 44 -0.06 9.61 -8.16
C SER A 44 1.04 8.82 -8.87
N LEU A 45 1.65 7.83 -8.19
CA LEU A 45 2.66 6.93 -8.78
C LEU A 45 2.06 5.90 -9.74
N PHE A 46 0.77 5.59 -9.63
CA PHE A 46 0.07 4.63 -10.49
C PHE A 46 -1.02 5.29 -11.34
N PRO A 47 -0.66 6.15 -12.32
CA PRO A 47 -1.62 6.91 -13.12
C PRO A 47 -2.45 6.05 -14.09
N VAL A 48 -2.04 4.82 -14.37
CA VAL A 48 -2.64 3.97 -15.41
C VAL A 48 -3.62 2.96 -14.81
N ARG A 49 -4.81 2.87 -15.42
CA ARG A 49 -5.81 1.84 -15.09
C ARG A 49 -5.40 0.49 -15.69
N PRO A 50 -5.59 -0.63 -14.98
CA PRO A 50 -6.36 -0.77 -13.74
C PRO A 50 -5.60 -0.30 -12.49
N HIS A 51 -6.29 0.47 -11.65
CA HIS A 51 -5.77 0.98 -10.37
C HIS A 51 -5.38 -0.20 -9.47
N LEU A 52 -4.27 -0.10 -8.72
CA LEU A 52 -3.84 -1.09 -7.73
C LEU A 52 -4.99 -1.58 -6.83
N TYR A 53 -5.92 -0.70 -6.43
CA TYR A 53 -7.09 -1.08 -5.64
C TYR A 53 -8.01 -2.06 -6.37
N ARG A 54 -8.18 -1.93 -7.70
CA ARG A 54 -8.97 -2.87 -8.50
C ARG A 54 -8.33 -4.25 -8.53
N LEU A 55 -6.99 -4.33 -8.55
CA LEU A 55 -6.29 -5.60 -8.41
C LEU A 55 -6.54 -6.21 -7.02
N ILE A 56 -6.41 -5.41 -5.96
CA ILE A 56 -6.65 -5.86 -4.58
C ILE A 56 -8.08 -6.35 -4.40
N GLU A 57 -9.08 -5.65 -4.95
CA GLU A 57 -10.48 -6.07 -4.95
C GLU A 57 -10.64 -7.43 -5.63
N ARG A 58 -10.07 -7.62 -6.81
CA ARG A 58 -10.15 -8.89 -7.54
C ARG A 58 -9.49 -10.04 -6.80
N LEU A 59 -8.35 -9.80 -6.15
CA LEU A 59 -7.69 -10.81 -5.32
C LEU A 59 -8.56 -11.18 -4.11
N ARG A 60 -9.27 -10.22 -3.52
CA ARG A 60 -10.21 -10.47 -2.42
C ARG A 60 -11.40 -11.29 -2.89
N ASP A 61 -12.01 -10.93 -4.01
CA ASP A 61 -13.14 -11.65 -4.61
C ASP A 61 -12.74 -13.10 -4.91
N GLU A 62 -11.57 -13.29 -5.51
CA GLU A 62 -11.01 -14.61 -5.80
C GLU A 62 -10.81 -15.42 -4.50
N GLN A 63 -10.24 -14.82 -3.45
CA GLN A 63 -10.05 -15.49 -2.17
C GLN A 63 -11.38 -15.98 -1.57
N VAL A 64 -12.42 -15.14 -1.59
CA VAL A 64 -13.75 -15.51 -1.11
C VAL A 64 -14.33 -16.67 -1.93
N TYR A 65 -14.20 -16.58 -3.26
CA TYR A 65 -14.67 -17.63 -4.17
C TYR A 65 -13.98 -18.99 -3.90
N GLN A 66 -12.66 -18.99 -3.76
CA GLN A 66 -11.88 -20.20 -3.46
C GLN A 66 -12.25 -20.80 -2.10
N HIS A 67 -12.53 -19.96 -1.09
CA HIS A 67 -12.96 -20.43 0.22
C HIS A 67 -14.31 -21.16 0.16
N LEU A 68 -15.29 -20.59 -0.56
CA LEU A 68 -16.61 -21.20 -0.76
C LEU A 68 -16.51 -22.52 -1.51
N LEU A 69 -15.67 -22.60 -2.55
CA LEU A 69 -15.43 -23.85 -3.27
C LEU A 69 -14.82 -24.93 -2.36
N ALA A 70 -13.85 -24.57 -1.52
CA ALA A 70 -13.23 -25.49 -0.59
C ALA A 70 -14.25 -26.03 0.43
N GLU A 71 -15.09 -25.16 1.00
CA GLU A 71 -16.18 -25.57 1.91
C GLU A 71 -17.14 -26.54 1.24
N GLN A 72 -17.61 -26.25 0.02
CA GLN A 72 -18.52 -27.12 -0.71
C GLN A 72 -17.92 -28.50 -1.00
N ALA A 73 -16.64 -28.54 -1.38
CA ALA A 73 -15.91 -29.79 -1.62
C ALA A 73 -15.83 -30.66 -0.34
N THR A 74 -15.60 -30.05 0.82
CA THR A 74 -15.58 -30.80 2.10
C THR A 74 -16.94 -31.36 2.53
N VAL A 75 -18.04 -30.71 2.14
CA VAL A 75 -19.39 -31.23 2.42
C VAL A 75 -19.70 -32.45 1.56
N HIS A 76 -19.24 -32.45 0.30
CA HIS A 76 -19.49 -33.56 -0.63
C HIS A 76 -18.69 -34.81 -0.31
N THR A 77 -17.50 -34.67 0.27
CA THR A 77 -16.66 -35.81 0.68
C THR A 77 -17.07 -36.46 2.01
N LYS A 78 -17.96 -35.83 2.79
CA LYS A 78 -18.47 -36.35 4.07
C LYS A 78 -19.78 -37.14 3.96
N LYS A 79 -20.32 -37.32 2.75
CA LYS A 79 -21.47 -38.20 2.48
C LYS A 79 -20.99 -39.53 1.92
#